data_AF-E0S7T5-F1
#
_entry.id   AF-E0S7T5-F1
#
_cell.length_a   1.000
_cell.length_b   1.000
_cell.length_c   1.000
_cell.angle_alpha   90.00
_cell.angle_beta   90.00
_cell.angle_gamma   90.00
#
_symmetry.space_group_name_H-M   'P 1'
#
loop_
_entity.id
_entity.type
_entity.pdbx_description
1 polymer ?
#
loop_
_entity_poly.entity_id
_entity_poly.type
_entity_poly.pdbx_seq_one_letter_code
_entity_poly.pdbx_strand_id
1 'polypeptide(L)'
;MSECEYCKSRKMLPLNGKYYCEECEIYYVYKDGRQQYSNLPIEEISQISVGDHLCKKCRLKYSEKKSIVCTTFREYFKKLPLCRKCKQNNQKCIKNTFFQNFILYRTYSRVFSVQSVVFHSIWLYLMGTMFLSKLIITNLIIYKRKGLKLLECLMSSILLIPLGYWSWGTTVFYLYCFLTMVFSKRWYYKVPVNLDGPPPNILKYLEHLNIGRKKDG
;
A
#
# COMPACT_ATOMS: atom_id res chain seq x y z
N MET A 1 -20.84 -2.89 -7.16
CA MET A 1 -19.98 -3.30 -6.03
C MET A 1 -18.97 -2.20 -5.78
N SER A 2 -19.07 -1.53 -4.64
CA SER A 2 -18.16 -0.47 -4.22
C SER A 2 -16.78 -1.03 -3.90
N GLU A 3 -15.80 -0.76 -4.75
CA GLU A 3 -14.39 -0.99 -4.46
C GLU A 3 -13.88 0.17 -3.58
N CYS A 4 -13.03 -0.13 -2.58
CA CYS A 4 -12.42 0.90 -1.75
C CYS A 4 -11.56 1.83 -2.63
N GLU A 5 -11.87 3.13 -2.65
CA GLU A 5 -11.12 4.12 -3.44
C GLU A 5 -9.65 4.24 -3.01
N TYR A 6 -9.36 3.81 -1.78
CA TYR A 6 -8.07 3.95 -1.12
C TYR A 6 -7.16 2.75 -1.37
N CYS A 7 -7.58 1.54 -1.00
CA CYS A 7 -6.77 0.33 -1.15
C CYS A 7 -7.13 -0.55 -2.35
N LYS A 8 -8.19 -0.19 -3.10
CA LYS A 8 -8.70 -0.96 -4.25
C LYS A 8 -9.19 -2.37 -3.87
N SER A 9 -9.47 -2.58 -2.59
CA SER A 9 -10.06 -3.81 -2.10
C SER A 9 -11.54 -3.88 -2.45
N ARG A 10 -11.98 -5.08 -2.84
CA ARG A 10 -13.40 -5.43 -3.01
C ARG A 10 -14.05 -5.91 -1.71
N LYS A 11 -13.27 -6.06 -0.63
CA LYS A 11 -13.76 -6.46 0.69
C LYS A 11 -14.32 -5.25 1.45
N MET A 12 -15.44 -4.75 0.94
CA MET A 12 -16.19 -3.64 1.52
C MET A 12 -17.48 -4.20 2.14
N LEU A 13 -17.62 -4.06 3.45
CA LEU A 13 -18.80 -4.51 4.20
C LEU A 13 -19.77 -3.32 4.38
N PRO A 14 -21.00 -3.39 3.86
CA PRO A 14 -22.01 -2.37 4.13
C PRO A 14 -22.51 -2.49 5.59
N LEU A 15 -22.56 -1.37 6.30
CA LEU A 15 -22.99 -1.26 7.70
C LEU A 15 -23.82 0.02 7.88
N ASN A 16 -25.15 -0.09 7.93
CA ASN A 16 -26.10 1.00 8.25
C ASN A 16 -25.71 2.38 7.70
N GLY A 17 -25.67 2.52 6.36
CA GLY A 17 -25.33 3.77 5.68
C GLY A 17 -23.83 4.07 5.59
N LYS A 18 -22.97 3.23 6.16
CA LYS A 18 -21.50 3.28 6.04
C LYS A 18 -20.98 2.03 5.33
N TYR A 19 -19.73 2.10 4.89
CA TYR A 19 -18.99 0.99 4.29
C TYR A 19 -17.67 0.81 5.01
N TYR A 20 -17.42 -0.38 5.52
CA TYR A 20 -16.17 -0.72 6.17
C TYR A 20 -15.24 -1.47 5.21
N CYS A 21 -14.04 -0.96 5.01
CA CYS A 21 -13.02 -1.69 4.25
C CYS A 21 -12.19 -2.55 5.20
N GLU A 22 -12.28 -3.88 5.07
CA GLU A 22 -11.51 -4.81 5.93
C GLU A 22 -9.99 -4.64 5.78
N GLU A 23 -9.52 -4.34 4.57
CA GLU A 23 -8.09 -4.16 4.31
C GLU A 23 -7.54 -2.83 4.87
N CYS A 24 -8.34 -1.77 4.89
CA CYS A 24 -7.93 -0.49 5.46
C CYS A 24 -8.23 -0.38 6.96
N GLU A 25 -9.18 -1.16 7.46
CA GLU A 25 -9.81 -1.01 8.78
C GLU A 25 -10.49 0.36 8.98
N ILE A 26 -11.07 0.94 7.92
CA ILE A 26 -11.65 2.31 7.94
C ILE A 26 -13.12 2.27 7.51
N TYR A 27 -13.94 3.12 8.14
CA TYR A 27 -15.33 3.35 7.79
C TYR A 27 -15.49 4.53 6.85
N TYR A 28 -16.25 4.33 5.79
CA TYR A 28 -16.55 5.30 4.74
C TYR A 28 -18.04 5.60 4.67
N VAL A 29 -18.39 6.82 4.27
CA VAL A 29 -19.72 7.19 3.77
C VAL A 29 -19.59 7.62 2.32
N TYR A 30 -20.62 7.38 1.51
CA TYR A 30 -20.69 7.98 0.19
C TYR A 30 -21.44 9.31 0.29
N LYS A 31 -20.77 10.39 -0.10
CA LYS A 31 -21.39 11.70 -0.31
C LYS A 31 -21.00 12.21 -1.69
N ASP A 32 -21.98 12.68 -2.47
CA ASP A 32 -21.77 13.22 -3.82
C ASP A 32 -21.00 12.28 -4.76
N GLY A 33 -21.29 10.97 -4.67
CA GLY A 33 -20.63 9.93 -5.47
C GLY A 33 -19.16 9.65 -5.10
N ARG A 34 -18.64 10.22 -4.00
CA ARG A 34 -17.26 10.01 -3.52
C ARG A 34 -17.24 9.35 -2.14
N GLN A 35 -16.24 8.49 -1.91
CA GLN A 35 -15.98 7.93 -0.57
C GLN A 35 -15.36 9.00 0.33
N GLN A 36 -16.05 9.34 1.41
CA GLN A 36 -15.56 10.20 2.48
C GLN A 36 -15.37 9.39 3.77
N TYR A 37 -14.38 9.76 4.58
CA TYR A 37 -14.14 9.10 5.85
C TYR A 37 -15.25 9.42 6.85
N SER A 38 -15.77 8.39 7.50
CA SER A 38 -16.78 8.55 8.55
C SER A 38 -16.15 8.57 9.94
N ASN A 39 -15.48 7.46 10.28
CA ASN A 39 -14.98 7.19 11.61
C ASN A 39 -13.60 6.52 11.48
N LEU A 40 -12.64 7.01 12.25
CA LEU A 40 -11.35 6.36 12.43
C LEU A 40 -11.46 5.43 13.63
N PRO A 41 -10.87 4.21 13.58
CA PRO A 41 -10.82 3.32 14.73
C PRO A 41 -9.80 3.87 15.75
N ILE A 42 -10.19 4.92 16.46
CA ILE A 42 -9.39 5.53 17.53
C ILE A 42 -9.90 4.96 18.84
N GLU A 43 -9.01 4.28 19.57
CA GLU A 43 -9.28 3.81 20.92
C GLU A 43 -8.91 4.89 21.93
N GLU A 44 -9.66 5.04 23.04
CA GLU A 44 -9.22 5.91 24.12
C GLU A 44 -7.94 5.36 24.78
N ILE A 45 -6.92 6.21 24.86
CA ILE A 45 -5.63 5.90 25.47
C ILE A 45 -5.16 7.10 26.30
N SER A 46 -4.59 6.81 27.47
CA SER A 46 -3.92 7.83 28.31
C SER A 46 -2.53 8.19 27.80
N GLN A 47 -2.01 7.44 26.83
CA GLN A 47 -0.67 7.59 26.31
C GLN A 47 -0.61 8.66 25.22
N ILE A 48 0.20 9.71 25.44
CA ILE A 48 0.34 10.85 24.54
C ILE A 48 1.35 10.58 23.42
N SER A 49 2.46 9.88 23.70
CA SER A 49 3.56 9.65 22.76
C SER A 49 4.00 8.19 22.76
N VAL A 50 4.38 7.68 21.59
CA VAL A 50 4.95 6.33 21.45
C VAL A 50 6.38 6.31 22.00
N GLY A 51 7.17 7.33 21.68
CA GLY A 51 8.61 7.41 21.95
C GLY A 51 9.00 7.29 23.43
N ASP A 52 8.20 7.84 24.33
CA ASP A 52 8.49 7.87 25.78
C ASP A 52 8.30 6.49 26.44
N HIS A 53 7.58 5.59 25.78
CA HIS A 53 7.24 4.26 26.27
C HIS A 53 8.05 3.15 25.55
N LEU A 54 9.15 3.54 24.89
CA LEU A 54 10.08 2.63 24.23
C LEU A 54 11.29 2.32 25.12
N CYS A 55 11.83 1.11 25.00
CA CYS A 55 13.14 0.81 25.59
C CYS A 55 14.24 1.61 24.89
N LYS A 56 15.38 1.84 25.57
CA LYS A 56 16.51 2.65 25.04
C LYS A 56 16.92 2.26 23.62
N LYS A 57 17.02 0.95 23.32
CA LYS A 57 17.38 0.45 21.98
C LYS A 57 16.33 0.77 20.91
N CYS A 58 15.05 0.69 21.26
CA CYS A 58 13.95 1.00 20.34
C CYS A 58 13.81 2.50 20.12
N ARG A 59 14.06 3.32 21.15
CA ARG A 59 14.01 4.78 21.07
C ARG A 59 15.02 5.32 20.04
N LEU A 60 16.23 4.78 20.00
CA LEU A 60 17.24 5.13 19.00
C LEU A 60 16.72 4.86 17.58
N LYS A 61 16.24 3.64 17.30
CA LYS A 61 15.68 3.27 16.00
C LYS A 61 14.44 4.07 15.63
N TYR A 62 13.64 4.43 16.63
CA TYR A 62 12.42 5.20 16.45
C TYR A 62 12.71 6.65 16.03
N SER A 63 13.77 7.24 16.59
CA SER A 63 14.20 8.61 16.25
C SER A 63 14.83 8.76 14.86
N GLU A 64 15.13 7.66 14.16
CA GLU A 64 15.70 7.73 12.82
C GLU A 64 14.69 8.33 11.83
N LYS A 65 15.17 9.23 10.95
CA LYS A 65 14.38 9.82 9.85
C LYS A 65 14.12 8.83 8.70
N LYS A 66 13.65 7.63 9.03
CA LYS A 66 13.27 6.58 8.09
C LYS A 66 11.75 6.55 7.91
N SER A 67 11.33 6.04 6.76
CA SER A 67 9.92 5.81 6.46
C SER A 67 9.71 4.36 6.02
N ILE A 68 8.53 3.84 6.30
CA ILE A 68 8.10 2.49 5.99
C ILE A 68 7.03 2.60 4.90
N VAL A 69 7.27 1.89 3.78
CA VAL A 69 6.28 1.70 2.73
C VAL A 69 5.37 0.53 3.08
N CYS A 70 4.07 0.79 3.15
CA CYS A 70 3.03 -0.17 3.53
C CYS A 70 1.71 0.13 2.83
N THR A 71 0.85 -0.88 2.72
CA THR A 71 -0.52 -0.72 2.20
C THR A 71 -1.57 -0.79 3.30
N THR A 72 -1.25 -1.43 4.43
CA THR A 72 -2.13 -1.60 5.58
C THR A 72 -1.38 -1.30 6.88
N PHE A 73 -2.14 -1.00 7.95
CA PHE A 73 -1.58 -0.86 9.30
C PHE A 73 -0.82 -2.12 9.74
N ARG A 74 -1.35 -3.31 9.43
CA ARG A 74 -0.72 -4.58 9.77
C ARG A 74 0.66 -4.73 9.14
N GLU A 75 0.83 -4.35 7.87
CA GLU A 75 2.13 -4.34 7.20
C GLU A 75 3.10 -3.35 7.84
N TYR A 76 2.62 -2.14 8.15
CA TYR A 76 3.38 -1.12 8.85
C TYR A 76 3.89 -1.63 10.20
N PHE A 77 2.98 -2.14 11.03
CA PHE A 77 3.27 -2.65 12.37
C PHE A 77 4.25 -3.81 12.36
N LYS A 78 4.17 -4.69 11.36
CA LYS A 78 5.15 -5.77 11.17
C LYS A 78 6.55 -5.22 10.85
N LYS A 79 6.66 -4.23 9.96
CA LYS A 79 7.94 -3.63 9.51
C LYS A 79 8.56 -2.65 10.51
N LEU A 80 7.81 -2.15 11.49
CA LEU A 80 8.32 -1.23 12.52
C LEU A 80 9.58 -1.81 13.21
N PRO A 81 10.68 -1.05 13.32
CA PRO A 81 11.96 -1.54 13.86
C PRO A 81 12.00 -1.54 15.39
N LEU A 82 10.91 -1.97 16.03
CA LEU A 82 10.74 -2.04 17.48
C LEU A 82 10.77 -3.49 17.95
N CYS A 83 11.20 -3.73 19.20
CA CYS A 83 11.14 -5.06 19.79
C CYS A 83 9.68 -5.47 20.05
N ARG A 84 9.42 -6.78 20.16
CA ARG A 84 8.07 -7.32 20.35
C ARG A 84 7.35 -6.72 21.57
N LYS A 85 8.06 -6.57 22.69
CA LYS A 85 7.51 -5.98 23.93
C LYS A 85 7.07 -4.53 23.72
N CYS A 86 7.93 -3.69 23.12
CA CYS A 86 7.56 -2.30 22.81
C CYS A 86 6.41 -2.22 21.81
N LYS A 87 6.35 -3.10 20.80
CA LYS A 87 5.22 -3.15 19.87
C LYS A 87 3.91 -3.46 20.58
N GLN A 88 3.89 -4.48 21.43
CA GLN A 88 2.68 -4.90 22.13
C GLN A 88 2.20 -3.83 23.11
N ASN A 89 3.09 -3.27 23.93
CA ASN A 89 2.75 -2.24 24.91
C ASN A 89 2.19 -0.97 24.25
N ASN A 90 2.69 -0.63 23.06
CA ASN A 90 2.34 0.61 22.37
C ASN A 90 1.36 0.39 21.20
N GLN A 91 0.79 -0.81 21.04
CA GLN A 91 0.04 -1.16 19.83
C GLN A 91 -1.13 -0.20 19.57
N LYS A 92 -1.90 0.13 20.62
CA LYS A 92 -3.05 1.03 20.53
C LYS A 92 -2.63 2.45 20.17
N CYS A 93 -1.60 2.98 20.84
CA CYS A 93 -1.04 4.30 20.54
C CYS A 93 -0.53 4.39 19.10
N ILE A 94 0.27 3.41 18.66
CA ILE A 94 0.79 3.34 17.29
C ILE A 94 -0.36 3.26 16.27
N LYS A 95 -1.42 2.49 16.57
CA LYS A 95 -2.61 2.35 15.72
C LYS A 95 -3.35 3.69 15.59
N ASN A 96 -3.61 4.36 16.70
CA ASN A 96 -4.27 5.66 16.72
C ASN A 96 -3.48 6.71 15.94
N THR A 97 -2.18 6.86 16.20
CA THR A 97 -1.35 7.88 15.52
C THR A 97 -1.21 7.59 14.02
N PHE A 98 -1.15 6.30 13.64
CA PHE A 98 -1.22 5.89 12.24
C PHE A 98 -2.53 6.36 11.60
N PHE A 99 -3.69 6.06 12.20
CA PHE A 99 -5.00 6.42 11.62
C PHE A 99 -5.34 7.90 11.71
N GLN A 100 -4.77 8.65 12.65
CA GLN A 100 -4.94 10.11 12.67
C GLN A 100 -4.27 10.77 11.46
N ASN A 101 -3.13 10.22 11.02
CA ASN A 101 -2.30 10.85 10.00
C ASN A 101 -2.20 10.07 8.67
N PHE A 102 -2.87 8.91 8.53
CA PHE A 102 -2.68 8.01 7.38
C PHE A 102 -2.94 8.69 6.03
N ILE A 103 -3.89 9.64 5.97
CA ILE A 103 -4.20 10.38 4.74
C ILE A 103 -2.97 11.17 4.26
N LEU A 104 -2.24 11.77 5.20
CA LEU A 104 -1.02 12.55 4.92
C LEU A 104 0.11 11.68 4.38
N TYR A 105 0.14 10.41 4.78
CA TYR A 105 1.16 9.46 4.33
C TYR A 105 0.86 8.85 2.96
N ARG A 106 -0.32 9.12 2.38
CA ARG A 106 -0.76 8.53 1.13
C ARG A 106 0.09 9.03 -0.05
N THR A 107 0.63 8.10 -0.80
CA THR A 107 1.46 8.35 -1.99
C THR A 107 0.97 7.50 -3.16
N TYR A 108 0.98 8.07 -4.37
CA TYR A 108 0.76 7.33 -5.61
C TYR A 108 2.06 7.25 -6.39
N SER A 109 2.68 6.07 -6.43
CA SER A 109 3.94 5.89 -7.18
C SER A 109 4.02 4.49 -7.79
N ARG A 110 5.13 4.24 -8.49
CA ARG A 110 5.42 2.98 -9.17
C ARG A 110 5.47 1.83 -8.18
N VAL A 111 4.84 0.71 -8.53
CA VAL A 111 4.89 -0.54 -7.77
C VAL A 111 6.29 -1.16 -7.87
N PHE A 112 6.89 -1.10 -9.05
CA PHE A 112 8.20 -1.65 -9.34
C PHE A 112 9.23 -0.51 -9.35
N SER A 113 10.28 -0.65 -8.53
CA SER A 113 11.45 0.22 -8.63
C SER A 113 12.14 0.01 -9.96
N VAL A 114 12.89 1.00 -10.45
CA VAL A 114 13.67 0.87 -11.70
C VAL A 114 14.59 -0.35 -11.64
N GLN A 115 15.26 -0.56 -10.51
CA GLN A 115 16.09 -1.75 -10.28
C GLN A 115 15.28 -3.05 -10.39
N SER A 116 14.07 -3.09 -9.82
CA SER A 116 13.19 -4.25 -9.96
C SER A 116 12.79 -4.49 -11.41
N VAL A 117 12.48 -3.44 -12.19
CA VAL A 117 12.13 -3.59 -13.61
C VAL A 117 13.30 -4.18 -14.39
N VAL A 118 14.51 -3.66 -14.21
CA VAL A 118 15.73 -4.16 -14.88
C VAL A 118 15.97 -5.62 -14.53
N PHE A 119 15.93 -5.95 -13.23
CA PHE A 119 16.18 -7.32 -12.77
C PHE A 119 15.19 -8.33 -13.35
N HIS A 120 13.87 -8.04 -13.32
CA HIS A 120 12.87 -8.96 -13.87
C HIS A 120 12.94 -9.05 -15.39
N SER A 121 13.36 -7.98 -16.08
CA SER A 121 13.55 -7.99 -17.53
C SER A 121 14.74 -8.86 -17.95
N ILE A 122 15.87 -8.76 -17.24
CA ILE A 122 17.03 -9.63 -17.45
C ILE A 122 16.66 -11.10 -17.20
N TRP A 123 15.91 -11.36 -16.12
CA TRP A 123 15.47 -12.72 -15.80
C TRP A 123 14.55 -13.28 -16.90
N LEU A 124 13.57 -12.51 -17.36
CA LEU A 124 12.70 -12.89 -18.49
C LEU A 124 13.50 -13.17 -19.77
N TYR A 125 14.57 -12.40 -20.03
CA TYR A 125 15.43 -12.63 -21.19
C TYR A 125 16.23 -13.92 -21.06
N LEU A 126 16.91 -14.15 -19.93
CA LEU A 126 17.80 -15.29 -19.73
C LEU A 126 17.06 -16.62 -19.60
N MET A 127 15.94 -16.63 -18.89
CA MET A 127 15.18 -17.85 -18.58
C MET A 127 13.95 -18.00 -19.45
N GLY A 128 13.73 -17.08 -20.38
CA GLY A 128 12.53 -16.94 -21.19
C GLY A 128 12.22 -18.09 -22.13
N THR A 129 13.13 -19.05 -22.30
CA THR A 129 12.86 -20.27 -23.06
C THR A 129 12.12 -21.32 -22.22
N MET A 130 12.24 -21.27 -20.88
CA MET A 130 11.59 -22.24 -19.99
C MET A 130 10.15 -21.82 -19.65
N PHE A 131 9.21 -22.73 -19.86
CA PHE A 131 7.79 -22.47 -19.57
C PHE A 131 7.52 -22.11 -18.11
N LEU A 132 8.14 -22.85 -17.17
CA LEU A 132 7.97 -22.66 -15.73
C LEU A 132 8.45 -21.28 -15.27
N SER A 133 9.53 -20.74 -15.85
CA SER A 133 10.06 -19.43 -15.46
C SER A 133 9.10 -18.31 -15.88
N LYS A 134 8.52 -18.37 -17.09
CA LYS A 134 7.50 -17.42 -17.57
C LYS A 134 6.30 -17.39 -16.63
N LEU A 135 5.82 -18.57 -16.20
CA LEU A 135 4.70 -18.67 -15.26
C LEU A 135 5.05 -18.05 -13.90
N ILE A 136 6.21 -18.39 -13.33
CA ILE A 136 6.63 -17.86 -12.02
C ILE A 136 6.75 -16.34 -12.06
N ILE A 137 7.44 -15.78 -13.07
CA ILE A 137 7.66 -14.34 -13.17
C ILE A 137 6.35 -13.59 -13.38
N THR A 138 5.47 -14.11 -14.25
CA THR A 138 4.15 -13.51 -14.49
C THR A 138 3.31 -13.46 -13.22
N ASN A 139 3.26 -14.58 -12.48
CA ASN A 139 2.55 -14.63 -11.21
C ASN A 139 3.14 -13.65 -10.20
N LEU A 140 4.47 -13.50 -10.14
CA LEU A 140 5.13 -12.52 -9.27
C LEU A 140 4.79 -11.07 -9.65
N ILE A 141 4.78 -10.75 -10.95
CA ILE A 141 4.42 -9.41 -11.44
C ILE A 141 2.94 -9.12 -11.12
N ILE A 142 2.03 -10.04 -11.41
CA ILE A 142 0.59 -9.89 -11.12
C ILE A 142 0.36 -9.76 -9.61
N TYR A 143 1.01 -10.60 -8.81
CA TYR A 143 0.93 -10.56 -7.36
C TYR A 143 1.40 -9.22 -6.81
N LYS A 144 2.57 -8.72 -7.23
CA LYS A 144 3.06 -7.40 -6.80
C LYS A 144 2.14 -6.26 -7.25
N ARG A 145 1.62 -6.32 -8.48
CA ARG A 145 0.74 -5.28 -9.04
C ARG A 145 -0.59 -5.19 -8.29
N LYS A 146 -1.27 -6.33 -8.12
CA LYS A 146 -2.66 -6.36 -7.65
C LYS A 146 -2.82 -6.74 -6.18
N GLY A 147 -1.80 -7.33 -5.55
CA GLY A 147 -1.88 -7.85 -4.18
C GLY A 147 -2.91 -8.97 -4.02
N LEU A 148 -3.19 -9.74 -5.07
CA LEU A 148 -4.21 -10.80 -5.06
C LEU A 148 -3.72 -12.08 -4.36
N LYS A 149 -4.68 -12.95 -4.04
CA LYS A 149 -4.41 -14.31 -3.58
C LYS A 149 -3.76 -15.13 -4.70
N LEU A 150 -2.91 -16.09 -4.31
CA LEU A 150 -2.16 -16.97 -5.22
C LEU A 150 -3.05 -17.61 -6.30
N LEU A 151 -4.26 -18.02 -5.93
CA LEU A 151 -5.21 -18.71 -6.81
C LEU A 151 -5.73 -17.81 -7.94
N GLU A 152 -5.98 -16.53 -7.68
CA GLU A 152 -6.43 -15.56 -8.69
C GLU A 152 -5.28 -15.19 -9.66
N CYS A 153 -4.04 -15.17 -9.16
CA CYS A 153 -2.85 -15.00 -9.99
C CYS A 153 -2.67 -16.20 -10.95
N LEU A 154 -2.87 -17.43 -10.46
CA LEU A 154 -2.77 -18.64 -11.27
C LEU A 154 -3.80 -18.63 -12.41
N MET A 155 -5.07 -18.31 -12.12
CA MET A 155 -6.10 -18.19 -13.16
C MET A 155 -5.80 -17.12 -14.19
N SER A 156 -5.25 -15.97 -13.76
CA SER A 156 -4.81 -14.90 -14.66
C SER A 156 -3.64 -15.33 -15.56
N SER A 157 -2.81 -16.27 -15.08
CA SER A 157 -1.65 -16.77 -15.81
C SER A 157 -2.02 -17.83 -16.85
N ILE A 158 -3.09 -18.61 -16.63
CA ILE A 158 -3.59 -19.59 -17.61
C ILE A 158 -3.97 -18.92 -18.94
N LEU A 159 -4.53 -17.71 -18.89
CA LEU A 159 -4.88 -16.90 -20.08
C LEU A 159 -3.66 -16.38 -20.86
N LEU A 160 -2.48 -16.30 -20.23
CA LEU A 160 -1.24 -15.81 -20.85
C LEU A 160 -0.37 -16.93 -21.42
N ILE A 161 -0.67 -18.19 -21.09
CA ILE A 161 0.03 -19.40 -21.57
C ILE A 161 -0.04 -19.56 -23.10
N PRO A 162 -1.20 -19.37 -23.78
CA PRO A 162 -1.28 -19.51 -25.24
C PRO A 162 -0.43 -18.48 -25.99
N LEU A 163 -0.34 -17.25 -25.44
CA LEU A 163 0.49 -16.17 -26.01
C LEU A 163 1.99 -16.48 -25.91
N GLY A 164 2.41 -17.22 -24.87
CA GLY A 164 3.81 -17.59 -24.69
C GLY A 164 4.32 -18.71 -25.60
N TYR A 165 3.42 -19.42 -26.30
CA TYR A 165 3.73 -20.57 -27.16
C TYR A 165 3.83 -20.20 -28.65
N TRP A 166 3.20 -19.09 -29.06
CA TRP A 166 3.33 -18.56 -30.42
C TRP A 166 4.68 -17.83 -30.55
N SER A 167 5.43 -18.11 -31.61
CA SER A 167 6.73 -17.48 -31.91
C SER A 167 6.68 -15.94 -31.85
N TRP A 168 5.66 -15.31 -32.42
CA TRP A 168 5.41 -13.87 -32.33
C TRP A 168 4.84 -13.44 -30.97
N GLY A 169 4.13 -14.34 -30.30
CA GLY A 169 3.51 -14.09 -29.00
C GLY A 169 4.51 -13.94 -27.86
N THR A 170 5.72 -14.50 -27.96
CA THR A 170 6.76 -14.34 -26.93
C THR A 170 7.24 -12.89 -26.81
N THR A 171 7.47 -12.21 -27.93
CA THR A 171 7.85 -10.78 -27.92
C THR A 171 6.73 -9.91 -27.36
N VAL A 172 5.48 -10.18 -27.78
CA VAL A 172 4.29 -9.50 -27.27
C VAL A 172 4.13 -9.72 -25.76
N PHE A 173 4.39 -10.93 -25.27
CA PHE A 173 4.35 -11.26 -23.85
C PHE A 173 5.41 -10.50 -23.03
N TYR A 174 6.66 -10.41 -23.52
CA TYR A 174 7.69 -9.63 -22.83
C TYR A 174 7.38 -8.15 -22.81
N LEU A 175 6.90 -7.61 -23.93
CA LEU A 175 6.45 -6.23 -24.00
C LEU A 175 5.31 -5.98 -23.01
N TYR A 176 4.33 -6.88 -22.96
CA TYR A 176 3.24 -6.80 -21.99
C TYR A 176 3.74 -6.80 -20.54
N CYS A 177 4.65 -7.71 -20.19
CA CYS A 177 5.25 -7.78 -18.85
C CYS A 177 6.04 -6.51 -18.51
N PHE A 178 6.85 -6.02 -19.44
CA PHE A 178 7.63 -4.80 -19.26
C PHE A 178 6.74 -3.56 -19.07
N LEU A 179 5.80 -3.33 -20.00
CA LEU A 179 4.85 -2.22 -19.91
C LEU A 179 4.01 -2.32 -18.64
N THR A 180 3.59 -3.53 -18.26
CA THR A 180 2.90 -3.76 -17.00
C THR A 180 3.75 -3.30 -15.82
N MET A 181 5.03 -3.66 -15.74
CA MET A 181 5.88 -3.23 -14.64
C MET A 181 6.12 -1.71 -14.64
N VAL A 182 6.36 -1.10 -15.81
CA VAL A 182 6.67 0.33 -15.94
C VAL A 182 5.46 1.22 -15.61
N PHE A 183 4.28 0.86 -16.11
CA PHE A 183 3.06 1.65 -15.92
C PHE A 183 2.27 1.29 -14.66
N SER A 184 2.64 0.20 -13.96
CA SER A 184 2.01 -0.14 -12.69
C SER A 184 2.32 0.89 -11.61
N LYS A 185 1.33 1.73 -11.34
CA LYS A 185 1.28 2.61 -10.17
C LYS A 185 0.24 2.09 -9.19
N ARG A 186 0.49 2.28 -7.89
CA ARG A 186 -0.46 1.93 -6.84
C ARG A 186 -0.39 2.94 -5.72
N TRP A 187 -1.51 3.09 -5.03
CA TRP A 187 -1.57 3.79 -3.76
C TRP A 187 -0.87 2.97 -2.67
N TYR A 188 0.01 3.61 -1.92
CA TYR A 188 0.59 3.08 -0.69
C TYR A 188 0.81 4.21 0.31
N TYR A 189 1.13 3.86 1.54
CA TYR A 189 1.46 4.79 2.60
C TYR A 189 2.97 4.78 2.85
N LYS A 190 3.57 5.97 2.86
CA LYS A 190 4.96 6.20 3.26
C LYS A 190 4.96 6.81 4.65
N VAL A 191 4.88 5.94 5.65
CA VAL A 191 4.67 6.33 7.05
C VAL A 191 6.02 6.49 7.74
N PRO A 192 6.29 7.58 8.48
CA PRO A 192 7.52 7.73 9.23
C PRO A 192 7.63 6.65 10.32
N VAL A 193 8.87 6.30 10.68
CA VAL A 193 9.11 5.45 11.85
C VAL A 193 8.77 6.22 13.12
N ASN A 194 9.18 7.49 13.22
CA ASN A 194 8.78 8.40 14.27
C ASN A 194 7.36 8.93 13.99
N LEU A 195 6.38 8.47 14.77
CA LEU A 195 4.98 8.91 14.69
C LEU A 195 4.69 10.13 15.57
N ASP A 196 5.56 10.47 16.51
CA ASP A 196 5.38 11.62 17.42
C ASP A 196 5.83 12.94 16.77
N GLY A 197 6.57 12.85 15.65
CA GLY A 197 6.99 14.02 14.87
C GLY A 197 5.90 14.53 13.93
N PRO A 198 5.99 15.79 13.47
CA PRO A 198 5.03 16.34 12.53
C PRO A 198 5.02 15.51 11.23
N PRO A 199 3.83 15.16 10.69
CA PRO A 199 3.73 14.41 9.46
C PRO A 199 4.43 15.15 8.30
N PRO A 200 5.18 14.46 7.44
CA PRO A 200 5.79 15.08 6.27
C PRO A 200 4.71 15.64 5.34
N ASN A 201 4.94 16.81 4.77
CA ASN A 201 4.08 17.49 3.80
C ASN A 201 2.73 18.04 4.32
N ILE A 202 2.64 18.47 5.59
CA ILE A 202 1.46 19.22 6.10
C ILE A 202 1.04 20.35 5.14
N LEU A 203 2.01 21.14 4.64
CA LEU A 203 1.75 22.26 3.73
C LEU A 203 1.08 21.83 2.43
N LYS A 204 1.57 20.75 1.80
CA LYS A 204 1.00 20.21 0.56
C LYS A 204 -0.42 19.66 0.75
N TYR A 205 -0.71 19.14 1.95
CA TYR A 205 -2.05 18.67 2.30
C TYR A 205 -3.02 19.83 2.60
N LEU A 206 -2.54 20.89 3.27
CA LEU A 206 -3.32 22.12 3.47
C LEU A 206 -3.67 22.77 2.13
N GLU A 207 -2.76 22.75 1.14
CA GLU A 207 -3.07 23.18 -0.23
C GLU A 207 -4.16 22.32 -0.87
N HIS A 208 -4.09 20.99 -0.78
CA HIS A 208 -5.12 20.10 -1.33
C HIS A 208 -6.49 20.22 -0.66
N LEU A 209 -6.53 20.53 0.65
CA LEU A 209 -7.78 20.81 1.37
C LEU A 209 -8.35 22.20 1.01
N ASN A 210 -7.51 23.17 0.68
CA ASN A 210 -7.91 24.53 0.31
C ASN A 210 -8.37 24.68 -1.15
N ILE A 211 -8.25 23.64 -2.00
CA ILE A 211 -8.77 23.65 -3.40
C ILE A 211 -10.33 23.72 -3.44
N GLY A 212 -11.00 23.76 -2.29
CA GLY A 212 -12.44 24.05 -2.18
C GLY A 212 -12.81 25.49 -1.77
N ARG A 213 -11.86 26.35 -1.39
CA ARG A 213 -12.16 27.78 -1.20
C ARG A 213 -12.03 28.48 -2.55
N LYS A 214 -13.17 28.70 -3.20
CA LYS A 214 -13.31 29.73 -4.24
C LYS A 214 -12.52 30.96 -3.79
N LYS A 215 -11.63 31.44 -4.66
CA LYS A 215 -11.23 32.84 -4.65
C LYS A 215 -12.49 33.62 -5.00
N ASP A 216 -13.25 34.00 -3.99
CA ASP A 216 -14.17 35.12 -4.12
C ASP A 216 -13.30 36.37 -3.99
N GLY A 217 -13.03 36.98 -5.14
CA GLY A 217 -12.27 38.20 -5.33
C GLY A 217 -12.46 38.65 -6.77
#